data_AF-A0A3B1B5E1-F1
#
_entry.id   AF-A0A3B1B5E1-F1
#
_cell.length_a   1.000
_cell.length_b   1.000
_cell.length_c   1.000
_cell.angle_alpha   90.00
_cell.angle_beta   90.00
_cell.angle_gamma   90.00
#
_symmetry.space_group_name_H-M   'P 1'
#
loop_
_entity.id
_entity.type
_entity.pdbx_description
1 polymer ?
#
loop_
_entity_poly.entity_id
_entity_poly.type
_entity_poly.pdbx_seq_one_letter_code
_entity_poly.pdbx_strand_id
1 'polypeptide(L)'
;MPGTAIQIYSFLGPRHSFFVTDFMNRILGIDPGSRLTGYGIIDMQERKAIWVSSGCIRVKAASLAERLCEICEGIQSLLDEFQPHEMAIEQVFVHRNPSSALKLGQARGAAISMVALRGIPVSEYSPTQIKQAIVGRGNAAKAQIQHMTMTLLGLSKLPQEDAADALAVALCHAHINQSLEKMGRQEQSSTARRSGRWRESDLVNINTQYKRGIKR
;
A
#
# COMPACT_ATOMS: atom_id res chain seq x y z
N MET A 1 -11.65 -26.69 33.96
CA MET A 1 -10.97 -25.77 34.88
C MET A 1 -10.00 -24.94 34.05
N PRO A 2 -10.18 -23.61 33.99
CA PRO A 2 -9.31 -22.69 33.26
C PRO A 2 -8.07 -22.37 34.10
N GLY A 3 -6.96 -22.05 33.45
CA GLY A 3 -5.77 -21.51 34.11
C GLY A 3 -4.77 -21.06 33.06
N THR A 4 -4.04 -19.96 33.20
CA THR A 4 -4.04 -18.87 34.17
C THR A 4 -3.35 -17.71 33.45
N ALA A 5 -3.84 -16.50 33.61
CA ALA A 5 -3.19 -15.29 33.10
C ALA A 5 -1.77 -15.15 33.68
N ILE A 6 -0.79 -14.84 32.83
CA ILE A 6 0.52 -14.36 33.27
C ILE A 6 0.60 -12.89 32.89
N GLN A 7 0.47 -12.06 33.91
CA GLN A 7 0.68 -10.63 33.90
C GLN A 7 2.11 -10.39 34.37
N ILE A 8 2.99 -9.94 33.46
CA ILE A 8 4.34 -9.50 33.83
C ILE A 8 4.38 -7.98 33.69
N TYR A 9 4.44 -7.32 34.85
CA TYR A 9 4.79 -5.91 34.96
C TYR A 9 6.30 -5.75 34.69
N SER A 10 6.69 -4.78 33.86
CA SER A 10 8.07 -4.29 33.82
C SER A 10 8.08 -2.76 33.88
N PHE A 11 8.20 -2.29 35.12
CA PHE A 11 9.02 -1.16 35.62
C PHE A 11 9.47 -0.07 34.62
N LEU A 12 9.01 1.16 34.84
CA LEU A 12 9.54 2.40 34.25
C LEU A 12 10.82 2.84 34.99
N GLY A 13 11.90 3.06 34.24
CA GLY A 13 13.19 3.65 34.66
C GLY A 13 13.94 4.25 33.44
N PRO A 14 14.89 5.17 33.63
CA PRO A 14 14.87 6.49 32.99
C PRO A 14 15.53 6.59 31.60
N ARG A 15 14.93 7.47 30.77
CA ARG A 15 15.45 8.16 29.57
C ARG A 15 16.68 7.52 28.90
N HIS A 16 16.43 6.48 28.10
CA HIS A 16 17.27 6.22 26.94
C HIS A 16 16.57 6.81 25.71
N SER A 17 17.35 7.56 24.92
CA SER A 17 17.02 8.05 23.60
C SER A 17 16.15 7.02 22.87
N PHE A 18 14.91 7.41 22.57
CA PHE A 18 14.04 6.68 21.68
C PHE A 18 14.72 6.76 20.30
N PHE A 19 15.53 5.76 19.96
CA PHE A 19 15.81 5.49 18.56
C PHE A 19 14.44 5.17 17.97
N VAL A 20 13.86 6.12 17.26
CA VAL A 20 12.81 5.82 16.29
C VAL A 20 13.52 4.87 15.33
N THR A 21 13.33 3.56 15.51
CA THR A 21 13.54 2.62 14.43
C THR A 21 12.66 3.16 13.32
N ASP A 22 13.28 3.71 12.28
CA ASP A 22 12.60 4.09 11.06
C ASP A 22 11.81 2.84 10.65
N PHE A 23 10.49 2.84 10.86
CA PHE A 23 9.66 1.73 10.49
C PHE A 23 9.64 1.73 8.97
N MET A 24 10.51 0.92 8.37
CA MET A 24 10.54 0.72 6.93
C MET A 24 9.28 -0.02 6.53
N ASN A 25 8.35 0.72 5.93
CA ASN A 25 7.13 0.13 5.42
C ASN A 25 7.45 -0.58 4.09
N ARG A 26 7.42 -1.91 4.10
CA ARG A 26 7.71 -2.74 2.94
C ARG A 26 6.46 -3.03 2.13
N ILE A 27 6.49 -2.70 0.85
CA ILE A 27 5.37 -2.85 -0.08
C ILE A 27 5.73 -3.89 -1.15
N LEU A 28 4.82 -4.85 -1.35
CA LEU A 28 4.84 -5.79 -2.47
C LEU A 28 3.91 -5.32 -3.59
N GLY A 29 4.45 -4.97 -4.75
CA GLY A 29 3.69 -4.79 -5.99
C GLY A 29 3.59 -6.08 -6.79
N ILE A 30 2.40 -6.38 -7.31
CA ILE A 30 2.14 -7.52 -8.20
C ILE A 30 1.51 -7.04 -9.51
N ASP A 31 2.09 -7.50 -10.62
CA ASP A 31 1.47 -7.45 -11.94
C ASP A 31 1.05 -8.89 -12.34
N PRO A 32 -0.24 -9.25 -12.20
CA PRO A 32 -0.68 -10.63 -12.32
C PRO A 32 -0.72 -11.11 -13.77
N GLY A 33 -0.26 -12.34 -14.01
CA GLY A 33 -0.45 -13.01 -15.29
C GLY A 33 -0.52 -14.54 -15.17
N SER A 34 -1.30 -15.18 -16.03
CA SER A 34 -1.51 -16.64 -15.98
C SER A 34 -0.28 -17.49 -16.36
N ARG A 35 0.78 -16.86 -16.86
CA ARG A 35 2.06 -17.51 -17.23
C ARG A 35 3.28 -16.80 -16.66
N LEU A 36 3.18 -15.48 -16.53
CA LEU A 36 4.21 -14.60 -15.99
C LEU A 36 3.50 -13.68 -15.03
N THR A 37 3.87 -13.72 -13.76
CA THR A 37 3.41 -12.76 -12.75
C THR A 37 4.61 -11.95 -12.30
N GLY A 38 4.61 -10.65 -12.59
CA GLY A 38 5.64 -9.73 -12.15
C GLY A 38 5.53 -9.44 -10.66
N TYR A 39 6.67 -9.27 -9.98
CA TYR A 39 6.72 -8.78 -8.62
C TYR A 39 7.77 -7.69 -8.44
N GLY A 40 7.49 -6.75 -7.53
CA GLY A 40 8.42 -5.72 -7.10
C GLY A 40 8.29 -5.47 -5.60
N ILE A 41 9.42 -5.43 -4.90
CA ILE A 41 9.51 -5.12 -3.47
C ILE A 41 10.20 -3.77 -3.32
N ILE A 42 9.54 -2.86 -2.62
CA ILE A 42 10.11 -1.57 -2.24
C ILE A 42 9.97 -1.35 -0.74
N ASP A 43 10.94 -0.66 -0.15
CA ASP A 43 10.85 -0.15 1.20
C ASP A 43 10.58 1.36 1.15
N MET A 44 9.65 1.82 1.98
CA MET A 44 9.38 3.24 2.20
C MET A 44 10.12 3.68 3.45
N GLN A 45 11.14 4.52 3.25
CA GLN A 45 11.83 5.21 4.32
C GLN A 45 11.45 6.69 4.28
N GLU A 46 10.72 7.15 5.30
CA GLU A 46 10.05 8.45 5.34
C GLU A 46 9.17 8.71 4.10
N ARG A 47 9.73 9.36 3.07
CA ARG A 47 9.06 9.70 1.81
C ARG A 47 9.77 9.15 0.59
N LYS A 48 10.86 8.43 0.77
CA LYS A 48 11.68 7.89 -0.30
C LYS A 48 11.38 6.40 -0.48
N ALA A 49 11.05 6.03 -1.71
CA ALA A 49 10.98 4.63 -2.11
C ALA A 49 12.39 4.11 -2.39
N ILE A 50 12.70 2.93 -1.86
CA ILE A 50 13.97 2.24 -2.03
C ILE A 50 13.66 0.88 -2.66
N TRP A 51 14.31 0.57 -3.77
CA TRP A 51 14.19 -0.75 -4.39
C TRP A 51 14.86 -1.83 -3.52
N VAL A 52 14.17 -2.94 -3.31
CA VAL A 52 14.67 -4.10 -2.54
C VAL A 52 14.91 -5.30 -3.46
N SER A 53 13.91 -5.68 -4.24
CA SER A 53 13.97 -6.83 -5.15
C SER A 53 12.88 -6.71 -6.21
N SER A 54 13.07 -7.33 -7.37
CA SER A 54 12.03 -7.46 -8.39
C SER A 54 12.32 -8.62 -9.33
N GLY A 55 11.27 -9.14 -9.96
CA GLY A 55 11.39 -10.29 -10.84
C GLY A 55 10.05 -10.75 -11.38
N CYS A 56 9.99 -12.02 -11.80
CA CYS A 56 8.75 -12.65 -12.24
C CYS A 56 8.67 -14.11 -11.79
N ILE A 57 7.47 -14.52 -11.40
CA ILE A 57 7.11 -15.92 -11.20
C ILE A 57 6.79 -16.50 -12.58
N ARG A 58 7.66 -17.40 -13.06
CA ARG A 58 7.55 -18.03 -14.38
C ARG A 58 6.87 -19.38 -14.26
N VAL A 59 5.65 -19.43 -14.76
CA VAL A 59 4.81 -20.62 -14.69
C VAL A 59 5.08 -21.52 -15.89
N LYS A 60 5.40 -22.79 -15.63
CA LYS A 60 5.78 -23.79 -16.64
C LYS A 60 4.69 -24.83 -16.87
N ALA A 61 3.81 -25.03 -15.89
CA ALA A 61 2.79 -26.06 -15.95
C ALA A 61 1.83 -25.94 -17.15
N ALA A 62 1.32 -27.08 -17.60
CA ALA A 62 0.42 -27.17 -18.74
C ALA A 62 -1.02 -26.86 -18.34
N SER A 63 -1.52 -27.47 -17.26
CA SER A 63 -2.92 -27.31 -16.84
C SER A 63 -3.11 -26.04 -16.01
N LEU A 64 -4.30 -25.43 -16.10
CA LEU A 64 -4.61 -24.22 -15.34
C LEU A 64 -4.45 -24.41 -13.83
N ALA A 65 -4.90 -25.54 -13.27
CA ALA A 65 -4.84 -25.79 -11.84
C ALA A 65 -3.39 -25.81 -11.33
N GLU A 66 -2.50 -26.51 -12.04
CA GLU A 66 -1.07 -26.54 -11.71
C GLU A 66 -0.44 -25.14 -11.86
N ARG A 67 -0.84 -24.37 -12.88
CA ARG A 67 -0.37 -22.98 -13.03
C ARG A 67 -0.74 -22.11 -11.84
N LEU A 68 -1.97 -22.26 -11.34
CA LEU A 68 -2.42 -21.53 -10.14
C LEU A 68 -1.63 -21.97 -8.90
N CYS A 69 -1.27 -23.27 -8.78
CA CYS A 69 -0.40 -23.77 -7.71
C CYS A 69 0.98 -23.11 -7.76
N GLU A 70 1.64 -23.08 -8.92
CA GLU A 70 2.96 -22.44 -9.09
C GLU A 70 2.91 -20.93 -8.76
N ILE A 71 1.81 -20.25 -9.09
CA ILE A 71 1.59 -18.86 -8.69
C ILE A 71 1.46 -18.74 -7.17
N CYS A 72 0.63 -19.58 -6.52
CA CYS A 72 0.46 -19.57 -5.07
C CYS A 72 1.78 -19.82 -4.33
N GLU A 73 2.56 -20.81 -4.76
CA GLU A 73 3.87 -21.15 -4.20
C GLU A 73 4.88 -20.02 -4.39
N GLY A 74 4.89 -19.40 -5.58
CA GLY A 74 5.73 -18.24 -5.85
C GLY A 74 5.37 -17.05 -4.96
N ILE A 75 4.08 -16.73 -4.82
CA ILE A 75 3.63 -15.67 -3.91
C ILE A 75 3.98 -16.02 -2.46
N GLN A 76 3.74 -17.25 -2.02
CA GLN A 76 4.09 -17.69 -0.68
C GLN A 76 5.58 -17.49 -0.39
N SER A 77 6.44 -17.86 -1.33
CA SER A 77 7.89 -17.67 -1.21
C SER A 77 8.25 -16.21 -1.04
N LEU A 78 7.63 -15.30 -1.81
CA LEU A 78 7.84 -13.85 -1.66
C LEU A 78 7.37 -13.33 -0.29
N LEU A 79 6.23 -13.83 0.21
CA LEU A 79 5.71 -13.44 1.53
C LEU A 79 6.63 -13.91 2.66
N ASP A 80 7.14 -15.13 2.56
CA ASP A 80 8.04 -15.70 3.56
C ASP A 80 9.43 -15.05 3.53
N GLU A 81 9.96 -14.77 2.34
CA GLU A 81 11.28 -14.13 2.17
C GLU A 81 11.28 -12.65 2.55
N PHE A 82 10.32 -11.88 2.01
CA PHE A 82 10.37 -10.43 2.11
C PHE A 82 9.52 -9.87 3.25
N GLN A 83 8.54 -10.61 3.76
CA GLN A 83 7.63 -10.18 4.84
C GLN A 83 7.04 -8.77 4.59
N PRO A 84 6.34 -8.55 3.45
CA PRO A 84 5.77 -7.24 3.17
C PRO A 84 4.67 -6.88 4.16
N HIS A 85 4.53 -5.58 4.42
CA HIS A 85 3.50 -5.03 5.30
C HIS A 85 2.22 -4.70 4.55
N GLU A 86 2.34 -4.35 3.27
CA GLU A 86 1.23 -4.03 2.38
C GLU A 86 1.48 -4.63 0.99
N MET A 87 0.40 -4.92 0.27
CA MET A 87 0.46 -5.38 -1.12
C MET A 87 -0.39 -4.48 -2.01
N ALA A 88 0.13 -4.18 -3.20
CA ALA A 88 -0.58 -3.50 -4.26
C ALA A 88 -0.65 -4.39 -5.51
N ILE A 89 -1.79 -4.39 -6.19
CA ILE A 89 -2.01 -5.17 -7.40
C ILE A 89 -2.73 -4.37 -8.49
N GLU A 90 -2.35 -4.58 -9.74
CA GLU A 90 -3.06 -3.99 -10.87
C GLU A 90 -4.50 -4.56 -11.02
N GLN A 91 -5.46 -3.68 -11.32
CA GLN A 91 -6.80 -4.06 -11.73
C GLN A 91 -6.82 -4.45 -13.19
N VAL A 92 -7.44 -5.59 -13.46
CA VAL A 92 -7.57 -6.12 -14.81
C VAL A 92 -8.85 -5.58 -15.44
N PHE A 93 -8.73 -4.85 -16.55
CA PHE A 93 -9.89 -4.38 -17.33
C PHE A 93 -10.25 -5.35 -18.46
N VAL A 94 -11.55 -5.37 -18.78
CA VAL A 94 -12.24 -6.22 -19.74
C VAL A 94 -11.41 -6.49 -21.01
N HIS A 95 -10.89 -7.71 -21.14
CA HIS A 95 -10.21 -8.13 -22.35
C HIS A 95 -11.20 -8.40 -23.48
N ARG A 96 -10.77 -8.14 -24.73
CA ARG A 96 -11.48 -8.56 -25.95
C ARG A 96 -11.74 -10.08 -26.01
N ASN A 97 -10.98 -10.88 -25.25
CA ASN A 97 -11.13 -12.34 -25.18
C ASN A 97 -11.55 -12.79 -23.77
N PRO A 98 -12.80 -13.26 -23.59
CA PRO A 98 -13.32 -13.74 -22.31
C PRO A 98 -12.50 -14.91 -21.71
N SER A 99 -11.95 -15.79 -22.53
CA SER A 99 -11.18 -16.95 -22.04
C SER A 99 -9.88 -16.53 -21.36
N SER A 100 -9.17 -15.56 -21.96
CA SER A 100 -7.94 -15.02 -21.36
C SER A 100 -8.24 -14.19 -20.12
N ALA A 101 -9.34 -13.42 -20.12
CA ALA A 101 -9.79 -12.68 -18.95
C ALA A 101 -10.08 -13.59 -17.76
N LEU A 102 -10.75 -14.73 -17.99
CA LEU A 102 -11.05 -15.68 -16.93
C LEU A 102 -9.78 -16.28 -16.31
N LYS A 103 -8.83 -16.71 -17.14
CA LYS A 103 -7.54 -17.26 -16.67
C LYS A 103 -6.74 -16.24 -15.87
N LEU A 104 -6.73 -14.99 -16.32
CA LEU A 104 -6.08 -13.90 -15.61
C LEU A 104 -6.80 -13.59 -14.28
N GLY A 105 -8.13 -13.56 -14.28
CA GLY A 105 -8.93 -13.39 -13.06
C GLY A 105 -8.66 -14.49 -12.03
N GLN A 106 -8.50 -15.74 -12.46
CA GLN A 106 -8.15 -16.86 -11.60
C GLN A 106 -6.73 -16.72 -11.02
N ALA A 107 -5.74 -16.36 -11.85
CA ALA A 107 -4.36 -16.12 -11.41
C ALA A 107 -4.28 -14.96 -10.40
N ARG A 108 -5.00 -13.87 -10.68
CA ARG A 108 -5.14 -12.72 -9.78
C ARG A 108 -5.81 -13.09 -8.46
N GLY A 109 -6.92 -13.83 -8.53
CA GLY A 109 -7.64 -14.29 -7.34
C GLY A 109 -6.74 -15.15 -6.45
N ALA A 110 -5.98 -16.08 -7.04
CA ALA A 110 -5.00 -16.89 -6.34
C ALA A 110 -3.95 -16.04 -5.59
N ALA A 111 -3.35 -15.05 -6.27
CA ALA A 111 -2.39 -14.15 -5.64
C ALA A 111 -2.99 -13.36 -4.47
N ILE A 112 -4.16 -12.74 -4.66
CA ILE A 112 -4.85 -11.98 -3.62
C ILE A 112 -5.20 -12.86 -2.42
N SER A 113 -5.71 -14.07 -2.67
CA SER A 113 -6.05 -15.01 -1.59
C SER A 113 -4.85 -15.37 -0.73
N MET A 114 -3.69 -15.65 -1.35
CA MET A 114 -2.47 -15.98 -0.59
C MET A 114 -2.00 -14.84 0.32
N VAL A 115 -2.09 -13.60 -0.15
CA VAL A 115 -1.72 -12.42 0.65
C VAL A 115 -2.74 -12.16 1.76
N ALA A 116 -4.03 -12.22 1.44
CA ALA A 116 -5.11 -11.99 2.40
C ALA A 116 -5.10 -13.03 3.54
N LEU A 117 -4.72 -14.29 3.26
CA LEU A 117 -4.56 -15.33 4.27
C LEU A 117 -3.47 -15.02 5.31
N ARG A 118 -2.50 -14.15 4.98
CA ARG A 118 -1.47 -13.66 5.91
C ARG A 118 -1.90 -12.40 6.68
N GLY A 119 -3.12 -11.89 6.45
CA GLY A 119 -3.61 -10.66 7.07
C GLY A 119 -2.94 -9.38 6.53
N ILE A 120 -2.25 -9.47 5.39
CA ILE A 120 -1.58 -8.34 4.76
C ILE A 120 -2.63 -7.54 3.96
N PRO A 121 -2.76 -6.22 4.17
CA PRO A 121 -3.66 -5.37 3.40
C PRO A 121 -3.35 -5.40 1.90
N VAL A 122 -4.40 -5.51 1.09
CA VAL A 122 -4.30 -5.53 -0.38
C VAL A 122 -5.01 -4.30 -0.95
N SER A 123 -4.29 -3.52 -1.76
CA SER A 123 -4.81 -2.37 -2.50
C SER A 123 -4.82 -2.63 -4.00
N GLU A 124 -5.84 -2.13 -4.69
CA GLU A 124 -6.01 -2.35 -6.13
C GLU A 124 -5.98 -1.05 -6.92
N TYR A 125 -5.27 -1.03 -8.04
CA TYR A 125 -5.12 0.17 -8.86
C TYR A 125 -5.37 -0.08 -10.35
N SER A 126 -6.17 0.79 -10.97
CA SER A 126 -6.35 0.80 -12.42
C SER A 126 -5.09 1.24 -13.17
N PRO A 127 -4.91 0.83 -14.44
CA PRO A 127 -3.81 1.31 -15.27
C PRO A 127 -3.73 2.84 -15.33
N THR A 128 -4.88 3.50 -15.34
CA THR A 128 -4.98 4.97 -15.34
C THR A 128 -4.48 5.57 -14.01
N GLN A 129 -4.80 4.96 -12.87
CA GLN A 129 -4.28 5.41 -11.57
C GLN A 129 -2.77 5.24 -11.48
N ILE A 130 -2.22 4.12 -11.95
CA ILE A 130 -0.77 3.88 -11.98
C ILE A 130 -0.08 4.94 -12.85
N LYS A 131 -0.57 5.15 -14.07
CA LYS A 131 -0.07 6.21 -14.98
C LYS A 131 -0.12 7.59 -14.35
N GLN A 132 -1.24 7.92 -13.71
CA GLN A 132 -1.44 9.20 -13.05
C GLN A 132 -0.48 9.38 -11.86
N ALA A 133 -0.27 8.35 -11.05
CA ALA A 133 0.58 8.40 -9.86
C ALA A 133 2.08 8.48 -10.19
N ILE A 134 2.52 7.85 -11.29
CA ILE A 134 3.93 7.76 -11.67
C ILE A 134 4.36 8.89 -12.61
N VAL A 135 3.53 9.22 -13.61
CA VAL A 135 3.88 10.17 -14.68
C VAL A 135 3.10 11.49 -14.54
N GLY A 136 2.08 11.56 -13.68
CA GLY A 136 1.23 12.73 -13.51
C GLY A 136 0.12 12.86 -14.55
N ARG A 137 -0.04 11.88 -15.46
CA ARG A 137 -1.11 11.85 -16.49
C ARG A 137 -1.59 10.43 -16.75
N GLY A 138 -2.90 10.21 -16.69
CA GLY A 138 -3.52 8.89 -16.88
C GLY A 138 -3.41 8.28 -18.30
N ASN A 139 -3.05 9.06 -19.31
CA ASN A 139 -2.89 8.60 -20.71
C ASN A 139 -1.42 8.37 -21.10
N ALA A 140 -0.49 8.35 -20.14
CA ALA A 140 0.93 8.13 -20.41
C ALA A 140 1.20 6.78 -21.11
N ALA A 141 2.22 6.77 -21.97
CA ALA A 141 2.69 5.57 -22.66
C ALA A 141 3.44 4.64 -21.69
N LYS A 142 3.42 3.32 -21.94
CA LYS A 142 4.07 2.31 -21.10
C LYS A 142 5.57 2.61 -20.88
N ALA A 143 6.28 2.99 -21.93
CA ALA A 143 7.70 3.36 -21.85
C ALA A 143 7.96 4.55 -20.89
N GLN A 144 7.02 5.49 -20.77
CA GLN A 144 7.16 6.62 -19.84
C GLN A 144 7.02 6.16 -18.39
N ILE A 145 6.09 5.24 -18.11
CA ILE A 145 5.93 4.65 -16.77
C ILE A 145 7.22 3.93 -16.37
N GLN A 146 7.78 3.12 -17.27
CA GLN A 146 9.01 2.37 -17.00
C GLN A 146 10.20 3.29 -16.74
N HIS A 147 10.39 4.31 -17.58
CA HIS A 147 11.45 5.30 -17.40
C HIS A 147 11.34 6.05 -16.07
N MET A 148 10.12 6.48 -15.72
CA MET A 148 9.86 7.18 -14.46
C MET A 148 10.05 6.25 -13.25
N THR A 149 9.62 4.99 -13.35
CA THR A 149 9.83 3.97 -12.30
C THR A 149 11.31 3.78 -12.00
N MET A 150 12.14 3.65 -13.04
CA MET A 150 13.61 3.58 -12.88
C MET A 150 14.16 4.84 -12.21
N THR A 151 13.70 6.02 -12.66
CA THR A 151 14.16 7.31 -12.13
C THR A 151 13.84 7.46 -10.66
N LEU A 152 12.61 7.13 -10.26
CA LEU A 152 12.12 7.24 -8.88
C LEU A 152 12.83 6.25 -7.94
N LEU A 153 13.22 5.08 -8.44
CA LEU A 153 13.94 4.05 -7.68
C LEU A 153 15.47 4.12 -7.83
N GLY A 154 16.00 5.03 -8.62
CA GLY A 154 17.44 5.16 -8.87
C GLY A 154 18.06 3.95 -9.58
N LEU A 155 17.30 3.24 -10.41
CA LEU A 155 17.78 2.04 -11.12
C LEU A 155 18.60 2.43 -12.35
N SER A 156 19.82 1.90 -12.46
CA SER A 156 20.73 2.18 -13.58
C SER A 156 20.42 1.36 -14.84
N LYS A 157 19.72 0.23 -14.71
CA LYS A 157 19.36 -0.66 -15.81
C LYS A 157 17.86 -0.94 -15.81
N LEU A 158 17.27 -1.03 -17.00
CA LEU A 158 15.88 -1.42 -17.17
C LEU A 158 15.69 -2.86 -16.66
N PRO A 159 14.80 -3.09 -15.68
CA PRO A 159 14.44 -4.44 -15.27
C PRO A 159 13.67 -5.15 -16.40
N GLN A 160 13.41 -6.46 -16.26
CA GLN A 160 12.48 -7.14 -17.16
C GLN A 160 11.13 -6.43 -17.17
N GLU A 161 10.43 -6.45 -18.31
CA GLU A 161 9.20 -5.66 -18.54
C GLU A 161 8.16 -5.87 -17.42
N ASP A 162 7.86 -7.13 -17.08
CA ASP A 162 6.89 -7.50 -16.03
C ASP A 162 7.34 -7.05 -14.63
N ALA A 163 8.65 -7.00 -14.36
CA ALA A 163 9.19 -6.52 -13.09
C ALA A 163 9.10 -4.99 -12.97
N ALA A 164 9.21 -4.27 -14.09
CA ALA A 164 9.04 -2.83 -14.14
C ALA A 164 7.59 -2.42 -13.82
N ASP A 165 6.62 -3.15 -14.39
CA ASP A 165 5.20 -2.90 -14.19
C ASP A 165 4.81 -3.17 -12.72
N ALA A 166 5.28 -4.27 -12.13
CA ALA A 166 5.06 -4.56 -10.71
C ALA A 166 5.69 -3.52 -9.76
N LEU A 167 6.89 -3.00 -10.08
CA LEU A 167 7.50 -1.89 -9.33
C LEU A 167 6.68 -0.60 -9.46
N ALA A 168 6.13 -0.32 -10.63
CA ALA A 168 5.26 0.83 -10.85
C ALA A 168 3.97 0.74 -10.02
N VAL A 169 3.39 -0.46 -9.88
CA VAL A 169 2.24 -0.72 -9.00
C VAL A 169 2.60 -0.44 -7.53
N ALA A 170 3.74 -0.92 -7.04
CA ALA A 170 4.20 -0.64 -5.67
C ALA A 170 4.43 0.86 -5.42
N LEU A 171 5.07 1.56 -6.35
CA LEU A 171 5.27 3.01 -6.26
C LEU A 171 3.95 3.79 -6.30
N CYS A 172 2.99 3.35 -7.14
CA CYS A 172 1.67 3.95 -7.21
C CYS A 172 0.98 3.92 -5.83
N HIS A 173 1.02 2.76 -5.18
CA HIS A 173 0.50 2.59 -3.82
C HIS A 173 1.17 3.53 -2.82
N ALA A 174 2.51 3.56 -2.81
CA ALA A 174 3.27 4.45 -1.93
C ALA A 174 2.91 5.94 -2.13
N HIS A 175 2.80 6.40 -3.37
CA HIS A 175 2.44 7.79 -3.67
C HIS A 175 1.03 8.15 -3.22
N ILE A 176 0.08 7.22 -3.36
CA ILE A 176 -1.31 7.42 -2.92
C ILE A 176 -1.37 7.48 -1.40
N ASN A 177 -0.72 6.56 -0.69
CA ASN A 177 -0.65 6.56 0.78
C ASN A 177 -0.04 7.86 1.30
N GLN A 178 1.09 8.31 0.75
CA GLN A 178 1.70 9.60 1.12
C GLN A 178 0.78 10.80 0.87
N SER A 179 -0.03 10.76 -0.19
CA SER A 179 -0.96 11.85 -0.52
C SER A 179 -2.11 11.90 0.49
N LEU A 180 -2.66 10.74 0.85
CA LEU A 180 -3.70 10.61 1.88
C LEU A 180 -3.22 11.11 3.25
N GLU A 181 -2.00 10.75 3.65
CA GLU A 181 -1.39 11.23 4.89
C GLU A 181 -1.25 12.76 4.94
N LYS A 182 -0.83 13.38 3.82
CA LYS A 182 -0.70 14.85 3.72
C LYS A 182 -2.05 15.54 3.90
N MET A 183 -3.09 15.03 3.25
CA MET A 183 -4.45 15.59 3.34
C MET A 183 -4.99 15.47 4.77
N GLY A 184 -4.86 14.30 5.41
CA GLY A 184 -5.29 14.11 6.80
C GLY A 184 -4.59 15.05 7.80
N ARG A 185 -3.28 15.29 7.63
CA ARG A 185 -2.55 16.27 8.45
C ARG A 185 -3.02 17.71 8.25
N GLN A 186 -3.36 18.09 7.02
CA GLN A 186 -3.88 19.43 6.71
C GLN A 186 -5.27 19.65 7.31
N GLU A 187 -6.16 18.66 7.23
CA GLU A 187 -7.49 18.73 7.83
C GLU A 187 -7.42 18.88 9.35
N GLN A 188 -6.60 18.08 10.04
CA GLN A 188 -6.39 18.20 11.49
C GLN A 188 -5.81 19.56 11.89
N SER A 189 -4.82 20.08 11.14
CA SER A 189 -4.28 21.42 11.36
C SER A 189 -5.32 22.53 11.14
N SER A 190 -6.23 22.35 10.19
CA SER A 190 -7.28 23.33 9.89
C SER A 190 -8.38 23.34 10.97
N THR A 191 -8.74 22.17 11.48
CA THR A 191 -9.73 21.99 12.55
C THR A 191 -9.18 22.48 13.90
N ALA A 192 -7.92 22.17 14.22
CA ALA A 192 -7.23 22.68 15.42
C ALA A 192 -7.11 24.22 15.43
N ARG A 193 -6.89 24.83 14.26
CA ARG A 193 -6.90 26.30 14.10
C ARG A 193 -8.29 26.92 14.27
N ARG A 194 -9.37 26.19 13.96
CA ARG A 194 -10.75 26.64 14.18
C ARG A 194 -11.17 26.48 15.65
N SER A 195 -10.76 25.41 16.33
CA SER A 195 -11.05 25.20 17.76
C SER A 195 -10.21 26.07 18.70
N GLY A 196 -9.02 26.51 18.29
CA GLY A 196 -8.21 27.49 19.04
C GLY A 196 -8.66 28.95 18.86
N ARG A 197 -9.72 29.20 18.08
CA ARG A 197 -10.26 30.53 17.76
C ARG A 197 -11.62 30.78 18.42
N TRP A 198 -11.89 30.15 19.55
CA TRP A 198 -12.88 30.68 20.48
C TRP A 198 -12.18 31.77 21.29
N ARG A 199 -12.59 33.02 21.12
CA ARG A 199 -12.10 34.09 21.99
C ARG A 199 -12.80 33.90 23.35
N GLU A 200 -12.13 34.29 24.42
CA GLU A 200 -12.72 34.28 25.76
C GLU A 200 -14.04 35.08 25.82
N SER A 201 -14.21 36.06 24.91
CA SER A 201 -15.47 36.79 24.67
C SER A 201 -16.64 35.91 24.20
N ASP A 202 -16.38 34.79 23.54
CA ASP A 202 -17.40 33.88 23.03
C ASP A 202 -17.91 32.94 24.13
N LEU A 203 -17.06 32.59 25.10
CA LEU A 203 -17.45 31.83 26.31
C LEU A 203 -18.26 32.68 27.30
N VAL A 204 -18.01 33.99 27.37
CA VAL A 204 -18.77 34.92 28.22
C VAL A 204 -20.23 35.08 27.74
N ASN A 205 -20.49 34.94 26.44
CA ASN A 205 -21.86 35.03 25.91
C ASN A 205 -22.72 33.80 26.18
N ILE A 206 -22.13 32.61 26.36
CA ILE A 206 -22.87 31.39 26.70
C ILE A 206 -23.37 31.45 28.16
N ASN A 207 -22.60 32.02 29.07
CA ASN A 207 -22.98 32.09 30.49
C ASN A 207 -23.96 33.24 30.81
N THR A 208 -24.16 34.18 29.88
CA THR A 208 -25.09 35.31 30.06
C THR A 208 -26.53 34.95 29.63
N GLN A 209 -26.71 33.97 28.74
CA GLN A 209 -28.04 33.49 28.37
C GLN A 209 -28.65 32.53 29.40
N TYR A 210 -27.85 31.77 30.16
CA TYR A 210 -28.39 30.85 31.19
C TYR A 210 -28.90 31.57 32.45
N LYS A 211 -28.39 32.78 32.77
CA LYS A 211 -28.83 33.55 33.95
C LYS A 211 -30.02 34.49 33.73
N ARG A 212 -30.52 34.62 32.50
CA ARG A 212 -31.73 35.42 32.20
C ARG A 212 -33.02 34.59 32.04
N GLY A 213 -32.94 33.26 32.18
CA GLY A 213 -34.08 32.34 32.04
C GLY A 213 -34.70 31.83 33.35
N ILE A 214 -34.18 32.19 34.52
CA ILE A 214 -34.75 31.80 35.82
C ILE A 214 -35.18 33.08 36.56
N LYS A 215 -36.27 33.68 36.09
CA LYS A 215 -37.16 34.56 36.87
C LYS A 215 -38.42 34.81 36.04
N ARG A 216 -39.32 33.84 36.07
CA ARG A 216 -40.77 34.00 36.23
C ARG A 216 -41.39 32.62 36.38
#